data_AF-A0A969F4Z3-F1
#
_entry.id   AF-A0A969F4Z3-F1
#
_cell.length_a   1.000
_cell.length_b   1.000
_cell.length_c   1.000
_cell.angle_alpha   90.00
_cell.angle_beta   90.00
_cell.angle_gamma   90.00
#
_symmetry.space_group_name_H-M   'P 1'
#
loop_
_entity.id
_entity.type
_entity.pdbx_description
1 polymer ?
#
loop_
_entity_poly.entity_id
_entity_poly.type
_entity_poly.pdbx_seq_one_letter_code
_entity_poly.pdbx_strand_id
1 'polypeptide(L)'
;MSYWVTVSDSRRAVHWQRLFGTNRLPVLAAATRWDMVDGREVPCYDLALKRLSQPQRYRLACYAARRLRRPYVDVLAEINTATSWPIRAAGCVVEYEEEQATVRPSPFLLPTWGMFARKHLHSLPVAQ
;
A
#
# COMPACT_ATOMS: atom_id res chain seq x y z
N MET A 1 -9.92 -6.00 -3.46
CA MET A 1 -9.30 -4.67 -3.52
C MET A 1 -8.41 -4.46 -2.30
N SER A 2 -7.17 -4.03 -2.51
CA SER A 2 -6.22 -3.74 -1.43
C SER A 2 -6.13 -2.23 -1.23
N TYR A 3 -6.35 -1.77 0.00
CA TYR A 3 -6.22 -0.37 0.37
C TYR A 3 -4.90 -0.11 1.08
N TRP A 4 -4.30 1.01 0.76
CA TRP A 4 -3.07 1.48 1.35
C TRP A 4 -3.24 2.93 1.79
N VAL A 5 -2.48 3.31 2.81
CA VAL A 5 -2.43 4.69 3.28
C VAL A 5 -0.98 5.13 3.30
N THR A 6 -0.72 6.29 2.72
CA THR A 6 0.56 6.98 2.81
C THR A 6 0.43 8.23 3.66
N VAL A 7 1.56 8.75 4.13
CA VAL A 7 1.62 9.95 4.96
C VAL A 7 2.13 11.11 4.12
N SER A 8 1.41 12.22 4.11
CA SER A 8 1.84 13.47 3.46
C SER A 8 2.67 14.36 4.39
N ASP A 9 2.49 14.23 5.71
CA ASP A 9 3.28 14.95 6.71
C ASP A 9 4.68 14.34 6.94
N SER A 10 5.72 15.16 6.81
CA SER A 10 7.12 14.70 6.90
C SER A 10 7.52 14.16 8.27
N ARG A 11 7.01 14.73 9.37
CA ARG A 11 7.34 14.27 10.73
C ARG A 11 6.72 12.90 10.99
N ARG A 12 5.47 12.74 10.57
CA ARG A 12 4.73 11.50 10.70
C ARG A 12 5.29 10.42 9.77
N ALA A 13 5.75 10.77 8.58
CA ALA A 13 6.46 9.85 7.69
C ALA A 13 7.73 9.31 8.36
N VAL A 14 8.58 10.16 8.93
CA VAL A 14 9.77 9.70 9.69
C VAL A 14 9.38 8.77 10.85
N HIS A 15 8.29 9.08 11.54
CA HIS A 15 7.79 8.22 12.61
C HIS A 15 7.35 6.84 12.12
N TRP A 16 6.61 6.79 11.01
CA TRP A 16 6.20 5.54 10.36
C TRP A 16 7.38 4.75 9.82
N GLN A 17 8.36 5.40 9.21
CA GLN A 17 9.59 4.75 8.77
C GLN A 17 10.32 4.08 9.95
N ARG A 18 10.36 4.70 11.13
CA ARG A 18 10.96 4.09 12.33
C ARG A 18 10.15 2.91 12.87
N LEU A 19 8.83 3.06 12.96
CA LEU A 19 7.93 2.04 13.51
C LEU A 19 7.75 0.84 12.58
N PHE A 20 7.50 1.10 11.31
CA PHE A 20 7.11 0.09 10.33
C PHE A 20 8.18 -0.18 9.27
N GLY A 21 9.17 0.69 9.10
CA GLY A 21 10.14 0.58 8.00
C GLY A 21 9.59 1.04 6.65
N THR A 22 8.39 1.65 6.63
CA THR A 22 7.71 2.12 5.43
C THR A 22 6.80 3.29 5.78
N ASN A 23 6.54 4.15 4.80
CA ASN A 23 5.55 5.24 4.89
C ASN A 23 4.20 4.85 4.29
N ARG A 24 4.08 3.62 3.78
CA ARG A 24 2.88 3.06 3.14
C ARG A 24 2.38 1.88 3.97
N LEU A 25 1.18 2.00 4.54
CA LEU A 25 0.60 1.00 5.43
C LEU A 25 -0.66 0.38 4.84
N PRO A 26 -0.87 -0.93 5.02
CA PRO A 26 -2.06 -1.61 4.53
C PRO A 26 -3.25 -1.32 5.44
N VAL A 27 -4.42 -0.99 4.88
CA VAL A 27 -5.65 -0.77 5.65
C VAL A 27 -6.78 -1.69 5.18
N LEU A 28 -7.76 -1.94 6.05
CA LEU A 28 -8.90 -2.80 5.73
C LEU A 28 -9.91 -2.13 4.78
N ALA A 29 -10.07 -0.82 4.89
CA ALA A 29 -11.01 -0.05 4.09
C ALA A 29 -10.45 1.34 3.79
N ALA A 30 -10.88 1.93 2.67
CA ALA A 30 -10.59 3.33 2.33
C ALA A 30 -11.37 4.32 3.21
N ALA A 31 -12.51 3.91 3.76
CA ALA A 31 -13.31 4.76 4.63
C ALA A 31 -12.64 4.90 6.00
N THR A 32 -12.69 6.12 6.55
CA THR A 32 -12.32 6.36 7.95
C THR A 32 -13.49 6.03 8.87
N ARG A 33 -13.19 5.61 10.10
CA ARG A 33 -14.15 5.53 11.20
C ARG A 33 -13.77 6.50 12.31
N TRP A 34 -14.76 7.02 13.02
CA TRP A 34 -14.52 7.82 14.21
C TRP A 34 -14.12 6.90 15.36
N ASP A 35 -13.05 7.26 16.06
CA ASP A 35 -12.57 6.53 17.23
C ASP A 35 -12.05 7.49 18.30
N MET A 36 -12.10 7.06 19.55
CA MET A 36 -11.63 7.83 20.69
C MET A 36 -10.14 7.60 20.89
N VAL A 37 -9.32 8.61 20.55
CA VAL A 37 -7.86 8.53 20.68
C VAL A 37 -7.35 9.69 21.52
N ASP A 38 -6.79 9.36 22.69
CA ASP A 38 -6.34 10.32 23.71
C ASP A 38 -7.49 11.24 24.20
N GLY A 39 -8.69 10.67 24.39
CA GLY A 39 -9.86 11.41 24.89
C GLY A 39 -10.51 12.35 23.88
N ARG A 40 -10.16 12.25 22.60
CA ARG A 40 -10.76 13.02 21.51
C ARG A 40 -11.26 12.10 20.42
N GLU A 41 -12.44 12.41 19.90
CA GLU A 41 -12.98 11.73 18.73
C GLU A 41 -12.22 12.19 17.49
N VAL A 42 -11.59 11.26 16.79
CA VAL A 42 -10.77 11.56 15.62
C VAL A 42 -11.03 10.52 14.52
N PRO A 43 -11.00 10.93 13.24
CA PRO A 43 -11.10 9.98 12.14
C PRO A 43 -9.85 9.09 12.13
N CYS A 44 -10.06 7.79 12.00
CA CYS A 44 -9.04 6.75 11.99
C CYS A 44 -9.22 5.79 10.82
N TYR A 45 -8.12 5.28 10.29
CA TYR A 45 -8.09 4.11 9.42
C TYR A 45 -7.85 2.85 10.23
N ASP A 46 -8.37 1.73 9.74
CA ASP A 46 -8.14 0.41 10.30
C ASP A 46 -6.92 -0.25 9.66
N LEU A 47 -5.77 -0.22 10.35
CA LEU A 47 -4.54 -0.89 9.94
C LEU A 47 -4.76 -2.39 9.86
N ALA A 48 -4.46 -3.01 8.73
CA ALA A 48 -4.60 -4.45 8.55
C ALA A 48 -3.45 -5.21 9.25
N LEU A 49 -3.66 -5.62 10.51
CA LEU A 49 -2.61 -6.20 11.36
C LEU A 49 -2.02 -7.50 10.80
N LYS A 50 -2.83 -8.33 10.14
CA LYS A 50 -2.40 -9.58 9.51
C LYS A 50 -1.44 -9.38 8.32
N ARG A 51 -1.42 -8.17 7.74
CA ARG A 51 -0.54 -7.80 6.62
C ARG A 51 0.79 -7.22 7.09
N LEU A 52 0.97 -7.02 8.39
CA LEU A 52 2.23 -6.60 8.99
C LEU A 52 3.11 -7.81 9.29
N SER A 53 4.41 -7.66 9.04
CA SER A 53 5.41 -8.64 9.47
C SER A 53 5.51 -8.69 11.00
N GLN A 54 6.01 -9.81 11.53
CA GLN A 54 6.18 -9.98 12.98
C GLN A 54 6.99 -8.84 13.64
N PRO A 55 8.12 -8.37 13.08
CA PRO A 55 8.87 -7.26 13.67
C PRO A 55 8.12 -5.92 13.64
N GLN A 56 7.24 -5.71 12.66
CA GLN A 56 6.39 -4.52 12.62
C GLN A 56 5.33 -4.56 13.72
N ARG A 57 4.71 -5.72 13.95
CA ARG A 57 3.74 -5.91 15.05
C ARG A 57 4.39 -5.70 16.42
N TYR A 58 5.61 -6.17 16.64
CA TYR A 58 6.35 -5.93 17.89
C TYR A 58 6.65 -4.45 18.14
N ARG A 59 7.09 -3.73 17.12
CA ARG A 59 7.33 -2.29 17.22
C ARG A 59 6.04 -1.51 17.49
N LEU A 60 4.96 -1.88 16.82
CA LEU A 60 3.63 -1.32 17.08
C LEU A 60 3.19 -1.58 18.52
N ALA A 61 3.33 -2.82 19.01
CA ALA A 61 2.96 -3.18 20.38
C ALA A 61 3.77 -2.39 21.42
N CYS A 62 5.08 -2.24 21.22
CA CYS A 62 5.93 -1.44 22.10
C CYS A 62 5.50 0.03 22.12
N TYR A 63 5.19 0.61 20.95
CA TYR A 63 4.68 1.97 20.84
C TYR A 63 3.32 2.13 21.53
N ALA A 64 2.37 1.24 21.25
CA ALA A 64 1.02 1.27 21.80
C ALA A 64 1.02 1.07 23.33
N ALA A 65 1.82 0.13 23.84
CA ALA A 65 1.97 -0.11 25.28
C ALA A 65 2.42 1.15 26.03
N ARG A 66 3.42 1.87 25.52
CA ARG A 66 3.89 3.14 26.11
C ARG A 66 2.82 4.23 26.06
N ARG A 67 2.12 4.34 24.94
CA ARG A 67 1.09 5.38 24.74
C ARG A 67 -0.13 5.14 25.61
N LEU A 68 -0.61 3.91 25.69
CA LEU A 68 -1.79 3.52 26.46
C LEU A 68 -1.48 3.26 27.94
N ARG A 69 -0.20 3.31 28.34
CA ARG A 69 0.28 2.94 29.69
C ARG A 69 -0.16 1.54 30.10
N ARG A 70 -0.13 0.59 29.16
CA ARG A 70 -0.52 -0.82 29.36
C ARG A 70 0.71 -1.73 29.29
N PRO A 71 0.69 -2.91 29.93
CA PRO A 71 1.77 -3.89 29.81
C PRO A 71 1.99 -4.31 28.34
N TYR A 72 3.26 -4.43 27.94
CA TYR A 72 3.62 -4.79 26.57
C TYR A 72 3.04 -6.14 26.14
N VAL A 73 3.06 -7.13 27.04
CA VAL A 73 2.60 -8.50 26.75
C VAL A 73 1.12 -8.51 26.38
N ASP A 74 0.30 -7.76 27.13
CA ASP A 74 -1.15 -7.68 26.90
C ASP A 74 -1.46 -7.00 25.56
N VAL A 75 -0.77 -5.89 25.27
CA VAL A 75 -0.96 -5.16 24.01
C VAL A 75 -0.47 -5.96 22.81
N LEU A 76 0.61 -6.74 22.97
CA LEU A 76 1.09 -7.63 21.92
C LEU A 76 0.10 -8.77 21.67
N ALA A 77 -0.47 -9.37 22.72
CA ALA A 77 -1.49 -10.40 22.57
C ALA A 77 -2.73 -9.87 21.84
N GLU A 78 -3.16 -8.66 22.17
CA GLU A 78 -4.24 -7.95 21.47
C GLU A 78 -3.90 -7.73 19.99
N ILE A 79 -2.71 -7.19 19.67
CA ILE A 79 -2.28 -6.96 18.28
C ILE A 79 -2.16 -8.27 17.49
N ASN A 80 -1.79 -9.38 18.13
CA ASN A 80 -1.67 -10.66 17.45
C ASN A 80 -3.02 -11.32 17.18
N THR A 81 -4.05 -11.01 17.97
CA THR A 81 -5.39 -11.61 17.86
C THR A 81 -6.37 -10.73 17.10
N ALA A 82 -6.20 -9.41 17.18
CA ALA A 82 -7.04 -8.44 16.50
C ALA A 82 -6.85 -8.46 14.98
N THR A 83 -7.91 -8.09 14.26
CA THR A 83 -7.86 -7.96 12.79
C THR A 83 -7.31 -6.59 12.39
N SER A 84 -7.65 -5.54 13.14
CA SER A 84 -7.22 -4.17 12.87
C SER A 84 -6.71 -3.42 14.09
N TRP A 85 -6.00 -2.33 13.82
CA TRP A 85 -5.60 -1.34 14.82
C TRP A 85 -5.90 0.08 14.31
N PRO A 86 -6.49 0.97 15.13
CA PRO A 86 -6.83 2.32 14.69
C PRO A 86 -5.55 3.16 14.51
N ILE A 87 -5.45 3.84 13.37
CA ILE A 87 -4.45 4.88 13.14
C ILE A 87 -5.12 6.16 12.67
N ARG A 88 -4.81 7.29 13.32
CA ARG A 88 -5.36 8.61 12.97
C ARG A 88 -5.26 8.91 11.48
N ALA A 89 -6.32 9.43 10.86
CA ALA A 89 -6.34 9.76 9.44
C ALA A 89 -5.68 11.12 9.10
N ALA A 90 -5.44 11.98 10.09
CA ALA A 90 -4.89 13.32 9.86
C ALA A 90 -3.50 13.29 9.18
N GLY A 91 -3.37 13.93 8.01
CA GLY A 91 -2.11 13.95 7.24
C GLY A 91 -1.80 12.62 6.53
N CYS A 92 -2.82 11.81 6.28
CA CYS A 92 -2.74 10.57 5.51
C CYS A 92 -3.53 10.69 4.20
N VAL A 93 -3.02 10.05 3.14
CA VAL A 93 -3.66 9.95 1.82
C VAL A 93 -3.95 8.48 1.54
N VAL A 94 -5.15 8.17 1.07
CA VAL A 94 -5.52 6.80 0.68
C VAL A 94 -5.05 6.54 -0.74
N GLU A 95 -4.38 5.41 -0.93
CA GLU A 95 -3.99 4.88 -2.21
C GLU A 95 -4.74 3.57 -2.46
N TYR A 96 -5.28 3.43 -3.66
CA TYR A 96 -5.86 2.19 -4.14
C TYR A 96 -4.87 1.53 -5.08
N GLU A 97 -4.66 0.24 -4.86
CA GLU A 97 -4.05 -0.61 -5.86
C GLU A 97 -5.19 -1.09 -6.76
N GLU A 98 -5.40 -0.40 -7.89
CA GLU A 98 -6.07 -1.05 -9.01
C GLU A 98 -5.19 -2.22 -9.40
N GLU A 99 -5.78 -3.42 -9.48
CA GLU A 99 -5.11 -4.54 -10.13
C GLU A 99 -4.82 -4.11 -11.57
N GLN A 100 -3.63 -3.56 -11.80
CA GLN A 100 -3.05 -3.56 -13.14
C GLN A 100 -2.91 -5.03 -13.47
N ALA A 101 -3.88 -5.55 -14.23
CA ALA A 101 -3.79 -6.81 -14.91
C ALA A 101 -2.48 -6.78 -15.69
N THR A 102 -1.42 -7.30 -15.07
CA THR A 102 -0.15 -7.51 -15.72
C THR A 102 -0.42 -8.69 -16.64
N VAL A 103 -0.91 -8.37 -17.85
CA VAL A 103 -0.78 -9.25 -19.00
C VAL A 103 0.72 -9.45 -19.14
N ARG A 104 1.24 -10.50 -18.50
CA ARG A 104 2.61 -10.95 -18.75
C ARG A 104 2.68 -11.15 -20.27
N PRO A 105 3.55 -10.45 -21.02
CA PRO A 105 3.79 -10.85 -22.39
C PRO A 105 4.37 -12.26 -22.30
N SER A 106 3.59 -13.25 -22.74
CA SER A 106 4.07 -14.62 -22.86
C SER A 106 5.30 -14.60 -23.77
N PRO A 107 6.45 -15.16 -23.37
CA PRO A 107 7.68 -15.11 -24.17
C PRO A 107 7.65 -16.03 -25.41
N PHE A 108 6.49 -16.61 -25.76
CA PHE A 108 6.37 -17.66 -26.78
C PHE A 108 5.56 -17.28 -28.02
N LEU A 109 5.47 -15.99 -28.37
CA LEU A 109 4.98 -15.60 -29.70
C LEU A 109 6.11 -14.95 -30.49
N LEU A 110 6.94 -15.79 -31.11
CA LEU A 110 7.74 -15.39 -32.27
C LEU A 110 6.76 -15.17 -33.44
N PRO A 111 6.66 -13.97 -34.02
CA PRO A 111 6.11 -13.87 -35.37
C PRO A 111 7.15 -14.48 -36.31
N THR A 112 6.86 -15.66 -36.85
CA THR A 112 7.54 -16.18 -38.03
C THR A 112 7.38 -15.14 -39.14
N TRP A 113 8.42 -14.36 -39.39
CA TRP A 113 8.52 -13.52 -40.58
C TRP A 113 8.57 -14.45 -41.79
N GLY A 114 7.41 -14.66 -42.38
CA GLY A 114 7.28 -15.27 -43.69
C GLY A 114 8.02 -14.39 -44.69
N MET A 115 9.15 -14.90 -45.17
CA MET A 115 9.75 -14.46 -46.42
C MET A 115 8.68 -14.47 -47.50
N PHE A 116 8.34 -13.30 -48.06
CA PHE A 116 7.95 -13.23 -49.45
C PHE A 116 8.80 -12.19 -50.16
N ALA A 117 9.59 -12.73 -51.07
CA ALA A 117 10.47 -12.03 -51.95
C ALA A 117 9.69 -11.32 -53.07
N ARG A 118 10.36 -10.29 -53.59
CA ARG A 118 10.56 -10.02 -55.03
C ARG A 118 9.51 -9.22 -55.82
N LYS A 119 10.09 -8.18 -56.44
CA LYS A 119 10.02 -7.74 -57.85
C LYS A 119 9.11 -6.54 -58.18
N HIS A 120 9.80 -5.49 -58.65
CA HIS A 120 9.50 -4.53 -59.73
C HIS A 120 8.07 -4.03 -59.92
N LEU A 121 7.86 -2.71 -59.98
CA LEU A 121 7.69 -2.00 -61.27
C LEU A 121 7.60 -0.47 -61.09
N HIS A 122 8.17 0.21 -62.09
CA HIS A 122 7.98 1.55 -62.65
C HIS A 122 7.01 2.62 -62.08
N SER A 123 7.48 3.87 -62.27
CA SER A 123 6.80 5.12 -62.71
C SER A 123 6.07 6.04 -61.72
N LEU A 124 6.72 7.19 -61.43
CA LEU A 124 6.32 8.64 -61.53
C LEU A 124 4.94 9.13 -61.01
N PRO A 125 4.72 10.46 -60.89
CA PRO A 125 5.49 11.56 -60.27
C PRO A 125 4.60 12.32 -59.24
N VAL A 126 5.04 13.47 -58.68
CA VAL A 126 4.22 14.71 -58.48
C VAL A 126 5.03 15.75 -57.68
N ALA A 127 4.87 16.99 -58.13
CA ALA A 127 5.56 18.23 -57.78
C ALA A 127 5.39 18.71 -56.33
N GLN A 128 6.38 19.47 -55.86
CA GLN A 128 6.27 20.91 -55.55
C GLN A 128 7.65 21.54 -55.48
#